data_AF-A0A7J5HJY8-F1
#
_entry.id   AF-A0A7J5HJY8-F1
#
_cell.length_a   1.000
_cell.length_b   1.000
_cell.length_c   1.000
_cell.angle_alpha   90.00
_cell.angle_beta   90.00
_cell.angle_gamma   90.00
#
_symmetry.space_group_name_H-M   'P 1'
#
loop_
_entity.id
_entity.type
_entity.pdbx_description
1 polymer ?
#
loop_
_entity_poly.entity_id
_entity_poly.type
_entity_poly.pdbx_seq_one_letter_code
_entity_poly.pdbx_strand_id
1 'polypeptide(L)'
;MRGIHFIQMPTTLLSMVDASISGKTAVDLQAGKNLIGAFWQPSLVVADTQVVTNLPADIFAEGMAEVIKSDLIANAGIVEMIRQNTIKERIDQMVASCIKMKRDVVEQDEYETKGLRKVLNMGHTVPHAIEKLSNYSISHGVAVATGLVWEAKIACHLELCASGLVDEIRAAVDAYQLYYDVPYTV
;
A
#
# COMPACT_ATOMS: atom_id res chain seq x y z
N MET A 1 -2.80 -5.75 -33.43
CA MET A 1 -3.26 -4.81 -32.38
C MET A 1 -2.21 -4.82 -31.27
N ARG A 2 -1.55 -3.68 -31.00
CA ARG A 2 -0.35 -3.53 -30.12
C ARG A 2 -0.60 -2.59 -28.94
N GLY A 3 -1.82 -2.65 -28.39
CA GLY A 3 -2.35 -1.70 -27.42
C GLY A 3 -3.80 -1.36 -27.75
N ILE A 4 -4.67 -1.46 -26.75
CA ILE A 4 -6.08 -1.06 -26.81
C ILE A 4 -6.44 -0.32 -25.52
N HIS A 5 -7.51 0.46 -25.56
CA HIS A 5 -8.10 1.03 -24.35
C HIS A 5 -8.56 -0.07 -23.40
N PHE A 6 -8.33 0.13 -22.11
CA PHE A 6 -8.84 -0.74 -21.05
C PHE A 6 -9.33 0.10 -19.87
N ILE A 7 -10.25 -0.47 -19.11
CA ILE A 7 -10.86 0.15 -17.93
C ILE A 7 -10.62 -0.78 -16.75
N GLN A 8 -10.26 -0.21 -15.59
CA GLN A 8 -10.14 -0.97 -14.34
C GLN A 8 -11.37 -0.72 -13.46
N MET A 9 -11.87 -1.79 -12.87
CA MET A 9 -12.93 -1.77 -11.87
C MET A 9 -12.43 -2.53 -10.64
N PRO A 10 -11.48 -1.95 -9.87
CA PRO A 10 -10.91 -2.61 -8.71
C PRO A 10 -11.99 -2.96 -7.69
N THR A 11 -11.93 -4.16 -7.12
CA THR A 11 -12.91 -4.67 -6.14
C THR A 11 -12.29 -5.02 -4.79
N THR A 12 -10.99 -4.81 -4.63
CA THR A 12 -10.29 -4.92 -3.34
C THR A 12 -9.79 -3.55 -2.91
N LEU A 13 -9.68 -3.31 -1.61
CA LEU A 13 -9.14 -2.04 -1.11
C LEU A 13 -7.73 -1.80 -1.65
N LEU A 14 -6.88 -2.83 -1.61
CA LEU A 14 -5.52 -2.79 -2.16
C LEU A 14 -5.48 -2.37 -3.64
N SER A 15 -6.32 -2.99 -4.49
CA SER A 15 -6.34 -2.63 -5.91
C SER A 15 -6.88 -1.22 -6.15
N MET A 16 -7.82 -0.75 -5.33
CA MET A 16 -8.38 0.62 -5.42
C MET A 16 -7.35 1.69 -5.07
N VAL A 17 -6.66 1.54 -3.94
CA VAL A 17 -5.77 2.60 -3.42
C VAL A 17 -4.34 2.51 -3.95
N ASP A 18 -3.95 1.35 -4.51
CA ASP A 18 -2.61 1.10 -4.99
C ASP A 18 -2.57 0.67 -6.47
N ALA A 19 -2.90 -0.58 -6.78
CA ALA A 19 -2.58 -1.17 -8.09
C ALA A 19 -3.16 -0.40 -9.29
N SER A 20 -4.35 0.18 -9.13
CA SER A 20 -5.06 0.88 -10.22
C SER A 20 -4.46 2.23 -10.61
N ILE A 21 -3.48 2.72 -9.85
CA ILE A 21 -2.93 4.08 -9.99
C ILE A 21 -1.42 3.95 -10.15
N SER A 22 -1.01 3.25 -11.21
CA SER A 22 0.41 3.01 -11.42
C SER A 22 0.82 2.96 -12.89
N GLY A 23 -0.09 2.56 -13.77
CA GLY A 23 0.22 2.15 -15.14
C GLY A 23 1.04 0.87 -15.22
N LYS A 24 1.50 0.30 -14.10
CA LYS A 24 2.29 -0.94 -14.10
C LYS A 24 1.34 -2.12 -14.31
N THR A 25 1.58 -2.85 -15.39
CA THR A 25 0.95 -4.15 -15.64
C THR A 25 2.06 -5.17 -15.74
N ALA A 26 1.92 -6.30 -15.04
CA ALA A 26 2.95 -7.34 -15.07
C ALA A 26 2.36 -8.71 -14.76
N VAL A 27 3.11 -9.74 -15.11
CA VAL A 27 2.84 -11.14 -14.76
C VAL A 27 4.08 -11.75 -14.11
N ASP A 28 3.83 -12.75 -13.29
CA ASP A 28 4.87 -13.52 -12.63
C ASP A 28 5.51 -14.54 -13.59
N LEU A 29 6.79 -14.82 -13.36
CA LEU A 29 7.49 -15.96 -13.93
C LEU A 29 7.92 -16.91 -12.83
N GLN A 30 8.31 -18.13 -13.19
CA GLN A 30 8.92 -19.06 -12.23
C GLN A 30 10.16 -18.46 -11.55
N ALA A 31 10.88 -17.55 -12.22
CA ALA A 31 12.06 -16.88 -11.68
C ALA A 31 11.74 -15.73 -10.70
N GLY A 32 10.49 -15.25 -10.63
CA GLY A 32 10.10 -14.16 -9.72
C GLY A 32 8.83 -13.42 -10.11
N LYS A 33 8.37 -12.56 -9.19
CA LYS A 33 7.16 -11.74 -9.36
C LYS A 33 7.34 -10.59 -10.34
N ASN A 34 6.29 -10.25 -11.07
CA ASN A 34 6.17 -9.05 -11.92
C ASN A 34 7.32 -8.83 -12.92
N LEU A 35 7.93 -9.91 -13.44
CA LEU A 35 9.14 -9.81 -14.28
C LEU A 35 8.87 -9.46 -15.75
N ILE A 36 7.67 -9.73 -16.26
CA ILE A 36 7.27 -9.35 -17.63
C ILE A 36 6.06 -8.44 -17.55
N GLY A 37 6.13 -7.27 -18.18
CA GLY A 37 5.09 -6.28 -18.07
C GLY A 37 5.25 -5.10 -19.00
N ALA A 38 4.36 -4.11 -18.82
CA ALA A 38 4.37 -2.85 -19.53
C ALA A 38 3.87 -1.72 -18.62
N PHE A 39 4.33 -0.50 -18.91
CA PHE A 39 3.67 0.72 -18.44
C PHE A 39 2.53 1.06 -19.42
N TRP A 40 1.29 0.85 -19.02
CA TRP A 40 0.07 1.07 -19.79
C TRP A 40 -1.04 1.64 -18.90
N GLN A 41 -1.37 2.93 -19.07
CA GLN A 41 -2.38 3.61 -18.25
C GLN A 41 -3.80 3.18 -18.63
N PRO A 42 -4.69 2.93 -17.66
CA PRO A 42 -6.10 2.71 -17.93
C PRO A 42 -6.73 3.97 -18.53
N SER A 43 -7.72 3.78 -19.40
CA SER A 43 -8.52 4.90 -19.92
C SER A 43 -9.54 5.41 -18.90
N LEU A 44 -9.89 4.58 -17.93
CA LEU A 44 -10.76 4.92 -16.80
C LEU A 44 -10.51 3.94 -15.64
N VAL A 45 -10.60 4.42 -14.41
CA VAL A 45 -10.71 3.60 -13.19
C VAL A 45 -12.06 3.90 -12.54
N VAL A 46 -12.86 2.88 -12.29
CA VAL A 46 -14.14 2.99 -11.57
C VAL A 46 -14.01 2.31 -10.22
N ALA A 47 -13.77 3.11 -9.17
CA ALA A 47 -13.64 2.64 -7.80
C ALA A 47 -14.98 2.81 -7.05
N ASP A 48 -15.81 1.78 -7.06
CA ASP A 48 -17.04 1.75 -6.25
C ASP A 48 -16.71 1.30 -4.81
N THR A 49 -16.66 2.26 -3.90
CA THR A 49 -16.28 2.06 -2.49
C THR A 49 -17.25 1.20 -1.70
N GLN A 50 -18.50 1.05 -2.16
CA GLN A 50 -19.48 0.14 -1.54
C GLN A 50 -19.06 -1.34 -1.67
N VAL A 51 -18.21 -1.66 -2.65
CA VAL A 51 -17.69 -3.02 -2.82
C VAL A 51 -16.75 -3.37 -1.66
N VAL A 52 -15.90 -2.43 -1.24
CA VAL A 52 -14.90 -2.72 -0.20
C VAL A 52 -15.48 -2.76 1.21
N THR A 53 -16.63 -2.13 1.45
CA THR A 53 -17.31 -2.19 2.76
C THR A 53 -17.83 -3.59 3.11
N ASN A 54 -17.99 -4.45 2.10
CA ASN A 54 -18.52 -5.81 2.22
C ASN A 54 -17.45 -6.91 2.06
N LEU A 55 -16.16 -6.55 1.98
CA LEU A 55 -15.09 -7.53 1.89
C LEU A 55 -14.93 -8.34 3.18
N PRO A 56 -14.41 -9.58 3.07
CA PRO A 56 -13.85 -10.28 4.22
C PRO A 56 -12.86 -9.38 4.98
N ALA A 57 -12.90 -9.44 6.31
CA ALA A 57 -12.16 -8.51 7.16
C ALA A 57 -10.64 -8.59 6.95
N ASP A 58 -10.12 -9.79 6.70
CA ASP A 58 -8.73 -10.07 6.35
C ASP A 58 -8.33 -9.43 5.02
N ILE A 59 -9.17 -9.55 3.98
CA ILE A 59 -8.92 -8.92 2.67
C ILE A 59 -8.98 -7.38 2.75
N PHE A 60 -9.89 -6.85 3.58
CA PHE A 60 -9.92 -5.41 3.86
C PHE A 60 -8.64 -4.96 4.60
N ALA A 61 -8.24 -5.71 5.63
CA ALA A 61 -7.03 -5.44 6.41
C ALA A 61 -5.77 -5.45 5.55
N GLU A 62 -5.64 -6.34 4.57
CA GLU A 62 -4.50 -6.34 3.64
C GLU A 62 -4.33 -5.01 2.90
N GLY A 63 -5.44 -4.40 2.47
CA GLY A 63 -5.40 -3.08 1.84
C GLY A 63 -5.09 -1.95 2.81
N MET A 64 -5.41 -2.11 4.10
CA MET A 64 -5.18 -1.08 5.12
C MET A 64 -3.69 -0.81 5.36
N ALA A 65 -2.80 -1.78 5.12
CA ALA A 65 -1.36 -1.54 5.19
C ALA A 65 -0.93 -0.43 4.21
N GLU A 66 -1.45 -0.44 2.99
CA GLU A 66 -1.15 0.58 1.97
C GLU A 66 -1.87 1.91 2.23
N VAL A 67 -3.02 1.86 2.90
CA VAL A 67 -3.70 3.06 3.38
C VAL A 67 -2.89 3.76 4.48
N ILE A 68 -2.33 3.00 5.43
CA ILE A 68 -1.44 3.53 6.48
C ILE A 68 -0.17 4.12 5.83
N LYS A 69 0.46 3.39 4.90
CA LYS A 69 1.59 3.92 4.10
C LYS A 69 1.22 5.25 3.43
N SER A 70 0.05 5.33 2.83
CA SER A 70 -0.41 6.54 2.14
C SER A 70 -0.52 7.74 3.08
N ASP A 71 -0.99 7.51 4.31
CA ASP A 71 -1.07 8.57 5.33
C ASP A 71 0.31 9.01 5.81
N LEU A 72 1.25 8.09 5.99
CA LEU A 72 2.64 8.44 6.36
C LEU A 72 3.34 9.29 5.29
N ILE A 73 2.98 9.11 4.02
CA ILE A 73 3.54 9.88 2.90
C ILE A 73 2.86 11.26 2.78
N ALA A 74 1.53 11.31 2.87
CA ALA A 74 0.77 12.53 2.56
C ALA A 74 0.25 13.30 3.78
N ASN A 75 0.27 12.71 4.97
CA ASN A 75 -0.35 13.23 6.19
C ASN A 75 -1.80 13.66 5.96
N ALA A 76 -2.63 12.74 5.45
CA ALA A 76 -4.00 12.99 5.06
C ALA A 76 -5.01 12.89 6.23
N GLY A 77 -4.53 12.61 7.45
CA GLY A 77 -5.33 12.44 8.65
C GLY A 77 -6.04 11.10 8.73
N ILE A 78 -5.59 10.09 7.97
CA ILE A 78 -6.21 8.75 7.94
C ILE A 78 -5.91 8.00 9.24
N VAL A 79 -4.71 8.12 9.81
CA VAL A 79 -4.37 7.52 11.12
C VAL A 79 -5.32 8.02 12.21
N GLU A 80 -5.75 9.29 12.17
CA GLU A 80 -6.77 9.80 13.08
C GLU A 80 -8.15 9.16 12.82
N MET A 81 -8.51 8.92 11.56
CA MET A 81 -9.75 8.16 11.25
C MET A 81 -9.68 6.73 11.78
N ILE A 82 -8.50 6.08 11.71
CA ILE A 82 -8.27 4.75 12.30
C ILE A 82 -8.46 4.81 13.82
N ARG A 83 -7.84 5.79 14.49
CA ARG A 83 -7.94 6.00 15.95
C ARG A 83 -9.37 6.23 16.42
N GLN A 84 -10.16 6.95 15.63
CA GLN A 84 -11.57 7.22 15.91
C GLN A 84 -12.50 6.08 15.46
N ASN A 85 -11.96 5.03 14.81
CA ASN A 85 -12.71 3.94 14.20
C ASN A 85 -13.75 4.42 13.17
N THR A 86 -13.43 5.46 12.39
CA THR A 86 -14.36 6.08 11.43
C THR A 86 -14.10 5.74 9.96
N ILE A 87 -13.18 4.81 9.69
CA ILE A 87 -12.75 4.46 8.32
C ILE A 87 -13.91 3.95 7.46
N LYS A 88 -14.82 3.15 8.02
CA LYS A 88 -15.96 2.62 7.26
C LYS A 88 -17.00 3.70 6.95
N GLU A 89 -17.27 4.62 7.89
CA GLU A 89 -18.20 5.73 7.62
C GLU A 89 -17.61 6.75 6.65
N ARG A 90 -16.27 6.84 6.58
CA ARG A 90 -15.54 7.80 5.75
C ARG A 90 -14.77 7.12 4.61
N ILE A 91 -15.26 5.98 4.14
CA ILE A 91 -14.57 5.13 3.16
C ILE A 91 -14.23 5.89 1.87
N ASP A 92 -15.17 6.70 1.38
CA ASP A 92 -14.99 7.53 0.17
C ASP A 92 -13.86 8.52 0.34
N GLN A 93 -13.80 9.17 1.50
CA GLN A 93 -12.78 10.16 1.80
C GLN A 93 -11.41 9.50 1.95
N MET A 94 -11.32 8.38 2.67
CA MET A 94 -10.06 7.65 2.82
C MET A 94 -9.52 7.19 1.46
N VAL A 95 -10.38 6.57 0.63
CA VAL A 95 -10.01 6.08 -0.70
C VAL A 95 -9.60 7.24 -1.60
N ALA A 96 -10.36 8.34 -1.62
CA ALA A 96 -10.01 9.53 -2.40
C ALA A 96 -8.68 10.16 -1.98
N SER A 97 -8.36 10.19 -0.68
CA SER A 97 -7.08 10.67 -0.16
C SER A 97 -5.91 9.81 -0.64
N CYS A 98 -6.03 8.48 -0.59
CA CYS A 98 -5.00 7.57 -1.08
C CYS A 98 -4.82 7.71 -2.60
N ILE A 99 -5.94 7.78 -3.35
CA ILE A 99 -5.92 7.97 -4.80
C ILE A 99 -5.20 9.28 -5.14
N LYS A 100 -5.54 10.37 -4.47
CA LYS A 100 -4.93 11.68 -4.68
C LYS A 100 -3.43 11.64 -4.44
N MET A 101 -2.99 11.10 -3.29
CA MET A 101 -1.56 10.96 -2.98
C MET A 101 -0.83 10.20 -4.09
N LYS A 102 -1.33 9.02 -4.46
CA LYS A 102 -0.64 8.16 -5.43
C LYS A 102 -0.63 8.78 -6.83
N ARG A 103 -1.74 9.37 -7.25
CA ARG A 103 -1.85 10.14 -8.50
C ARG A 103 -0.80 11.26 -8.52
N ASP A 104 -0.74 12.08 -7.48
CA ASP A 104 0.14 13.26 -7.42
C ASP A 104 1.62 12.84 -7.52
N VAL A 105 2.01 11.69 -6.95
CA VAL A 105 3.37 11.13 -7.10
C VAL A 105 3.60 10.56 -8.50
N VAL A 106 2.64 9.82 -9.06
CA VAL A 106 2.75 9.17 -10.38
C VAL A 106 2.78 10.19 -11.51
N GLU A 107 1.96 11.24 -11.46
CA GLU A 107 1.93 12.31 -12.47
C GLU A 107 3.29 13.03 -12.58
N GLN A 108 4.02 13.11 -11.47
CA GLN A 108 5.35 13.72 -11.45
C GLN A 108 6.46 12.80 -11.99
N ASP A 109 6.31 11.47 -11.91
CA ASP A 109 7.32 10.48 -12.29
C ASP A 109 6.70 9.16 -12.80
N GLU A 110 5.95 9.26 -13.90
CA GLU A 110 5.13 8.16 -14.44
C GLU A 110 5.93 6.90 -14.77
N TYR A 111 7.14 7.07 -15.30
CA TYR A 111 8.01 5.97 -15.75
C TYR A 111 9.19 5.68 -14.81
N GLU A 112 9.16 6.19 -13.57
CA GLU A 112 10.22 5.96 -12.56
C GLU A 112 11.63 6.41 -12.99
N THR A 113 11.69 7.48 -13.78
CA THR A 113 12.95 8.01 -14.33
C THR A 113 13.59 9.07 -13.45
N LYS A 114 12.80 9.72 -12.58
CA LYS A 114 13.27 10.81 -11.70
C LYS A 114 13.57 10.34 -10.28
N GLY A 115 13.10 9.15 -9.91
CA GLY A 115 13.32 8.54 -8.60
C GLY A 115 12.36 9.05 -7.51
N LEU A 116 11.48 10.01 -7.81
CA LEU A 116 10.48 10.52 -6.87
C LEU A 116 9.56 9.40 -6.39
N ARG A 117 9.17 8.52 -7.31
CA ARG A 117 8.23 7.42 -7.05
C ARG A 117 8.73 6.39 -6.05
N LYS A 118 10.03 6.41 -5.71
CA LYS A 118 10.61 5.56 -4.65
C LYS A 118 9.97 5.81 -3.29
N VAL A 119 9.36 6.97 -3.05
CA VAL A 119 8.59 7.23 -1.82
C VAL A 119 7.45 6.23 -1.62
N LEU A 120 6.85 5.72 -2.70
CA LEU A 120 5.76 4.73 -2.64
C LEU A 120 6.24 3.34 -2.19
N ASN A 121 7.57 3.13 -2.16
CA ASN A 121 8.20 1.91 -1.65
C ASN A 121 8.50 2.00 -0.15
N MET A 122 7.99 3.02 0.56
CA MET A 122 7.99 3.02 2.02
C MET A 122 7.32 1.74 2.52
N GLY A 123 7.96 1.04 3.46
CA GLY A 123 7.53 -0.25 3.94
C GLY A 123 7.65 -1.37 2.91
N HIS A 124 8.53 -1.28 1.91
CA HIS A 124 8.71 -2.34 0.89
C HIS A 124 10.15 -2.87 0.80
N THR A 125 11.12 -2.28 1.51
CA THR A 125 12.51 -2.77 1.44
C THR A 125 12.66 -4.10 2.20
N VAL A 126 12.26 -4.11 3.48
CA VAL A 126 12.26 -5.32 4.31
C VAL A 126 11.20 -6.33 3.83
N PRO A 127 9.98 -5.90 3.43
CA PRO A 127 8.92 -6.85 3.06
C PRO A 127 9.16 -7.70 1.83
N HIS A 128 9.82 -7.18 0.80
CA HIS A 128 10.19 -8.03 -0.35
C HIS A 128 11.06 -9.23 0.06
N ALA A 129 11.93 -9.06 1.06
CA ALA A 129 12.72 -10.15 1.61
C ALA A 129 11.84 -11.13 2.40
N ILE A 130 10.92 -10.63 3.23
CA ILE A 130 9.98 -11.46 4.02
C ILE A 130 9.08 -12.30 3.10
N GLU A 131 8.48 -11.68 2.08
CA GLU A 131 7.65 -12.37 1.10
C GLU A 131 8.43 -13.49 0.41
N LYS A 132 9.67 -13.22 0.00
CA LYS A 132 10.51 -14.22 -0.67
C LYS A 132 10.94 -15.35 0.27
N LEU A 133 11.38 -15.04 1.50
CA LEU A 133 11.82 -16.02 2.49
C LEU A 133 10.67 -16.90 2.99
N SER A 134 9.46 -16.34 3.06
CA SER A 134 8.25 -17.07 3.41
C SER A 134 7.64 -17.88 2.26
N ASN A 135 8.27 -17.91 1.08
CA ASN A 135 7.69 -18.47 -0.14
C ASN A 135 6.25 -17.95 -0.39
N TYR A 136 6.03 -16.66 -0.12
CA TYR A 136 4.74 -15.97 -0.29
C TYR A 136 3.59 -16.51 0.56
N SER A 137 3.89 -17.22 1.65
CA SER A 137 2.90 -17.63 2.66
C SER A 137 2.47 -16.47 3.58
N ILE A 138 3.32 -15.44 3.72
CA ILE A 138 2.94 -14.19 4.36
C ILE A 138 2.30 -13.29 3.30
N SER A 139 1.11 -12.77 3.60
CA SER A 139 0.40 -11.90 2.67
C SER A 139 1.08 -10.55 2.51
N HIS A 140 0.80 -9.89 1.38
CA HIS A 140 1.43 -8.61 1.04
C HIS A 140 1.15 -7.54 2.10
N GLY A 141 -0.09 -7.40 2.56
CA GLY A 141 -0.45 -6.41 3.57
C GLY A 141 0.28 -6.60 4.91
N VAL A 142 0.41 -7.85 5.35
CA VAL A 142 1.21 -8.20 6.55
C VAL A 142 2.67 -7.85 6.33
N ALA A 143 3.23 -8.21 5.18
CA ALA A 143 4.61 -7.90 4.86
C ALA A 143 4.83 -6.37 4.89
N VAL A 144 4.01 -5.59 4.19
CA VAL A 144 4.09 -4.11 4.19
C VAL A 144 3.96 -3.54 5.60
N ALA A 145 3.00 -4.02 6.41
CA ALA A 145 2.86 -3.59 7.80
C ALA A 145 4.11 -3.86 8.63
N THR A 146 4.74 -5.04 8.50
CA THR A 146 6.05 -5.33 9.09
C THR A 146 7.09 -4.31 8.61
N GLY A 147 7.15 -4.03 7.31
CA GLY A 147 8.06 -3.05 6.73
C GLY A 147 7.90 -1.67 7.33
N LEU A 148 6.67 -1.16 7.45
CA LEU A 148 6.38 0.16 8.02
C LEU A 148 6.90 0.26 9.46
N VAL A 149 6.67 -0.76 10.29
CA VAL A 149 7.14 -0.78 11.68
C VAL A 149 8.67 -0.83 11.75
N TRP A 150 9.32 -1.70 10.96
CA TRP A 150 10.78 -1.85 10.98
C TRP A 150 11.52 -0.65 10.39
N GLU A 151 11.05 -0.12 9.27
CA GLU A 151 11.62 1.07 8.66
C GLU A 151 11.45 2.29 9.58
N ALA A 152 10.34 2.41 10.31
CA ALA A 152 10.17 3.45 11.33
C ALA A 152 11.11 3.27 12.53
N LYS A 153 11.32 2.02 13.00
CA LYS A 153 12.32 1.73 14.06
C LYS A 153 13.72 2.15 13.62
N ILE A 154 14.11 1.85 12.38
CA ILE A 154 15.40 2.27 11.80
C ILE A 154 15.48 3.79 11.73
N ALA A 155 14.44 4.46 11.21
CA ALA A 155 14.42 5.91 11.14
C ALA A 155 14.59 6.56 12.52
N CYS A 156 13.96 6.01 13.57
CA CYS A 156 14.04 6.61 14.91
C CYS A 156 15.37 6.27 15.60
N HIS A 157 15.96 5.11 15.33
CA HIS A 157 17.35 4.82 15.72
C HIS A 157 18.37 5.76 15.07
N LEU A 158 18.10 6.19 13.83
CA LEU A 158 18.91 7.17 13.11
C LEU A 158 18.53 8.64 13.41
N GLU A 159 17.62 8.87 14.37
CA GLU A 159 17.14 10.21 14.74
C GLU A 159 16.49 11.00 13.58
N LEU A 160 15.88 10.28 12.62
CA LEU A 160 15.19 10.82 11.45
C LEU A 160 13.67 10.95 11.62
N CYS A 161 13.08 10.40 12.68
CA CYS A 161 11.66 10.55 13.00
C CYS A 161 11.38 11.16 14.36
N ALA A 162 10.17 11.72 14.49
CA ALA A 162 9.63 12.20 15.74
C ALA A 162 9.47 11.05 16.75
N SER A 163 9.64 11.37 18.03
CA SER A 163 9.34 10.46 19.13
C SER A 163 7.87 9.99 19.05
N GLY A 164 7.65 8.68 19.11
CA GLY A 164 6.31 8.08 19.09
C GLY A 164 5.81 7.62 17.72
N LEU A 165 6.54 7.88 16.62
CA LEU A 165 6.13 7.41 15.28
C LEU A 165 5.93 5.89 15.23
N VAL A 166 6.84 5.13 15.86
CA VAL A 166 6.77 3.67 15.90
C VAL A 166 5.48 3.22 16.61
N ASP A 167 5.12 3.85 17.73
CA ASP A 167 3.93 3.48 18.50
C ASP A 167 2.65 3.84 17.75
N GLU A 168 2.64 4.97 17.04
CA GLU A 168 1.52 5.36 16.18
C GLU A 168 1.28 4.36 15.05
N ILE A 169 2.34 3.96 14.34
CA ILE A 169 2.24 2.97 13.25
C ILE A 169 1.77 1.62 13.82
N ARG A 170 2.32 1.18 14.95
CA ARG A 170 1.90 -0.07 15.59
C ARG A 170 0.42 -0.04 15.97
N ALA A 171 -0.04 1.04 16.58
CA ALA A 171 -1.45 1.19 16.94
C ALA A 171 -2.37 1.15 15.71
N ALA A 172 -1.98 1.80 14.59
CA ALA A 172 -2.74 1.77 13.36
C ALA A 172 -2.78 0.36 12.72
N VAL A 173 -1.66 -0.36 12.75
CA VAL A 173 -1.53 -1.73 12.24
C VAL A 173 -2.34 -2.71 13.10
N ASP A 174 -2.23 -2.61 14.42
CA ASP A 174 -2.96 -3.44 15.40
C ASP A 174 -4.49 -3.26 15.29
N ALA A 175 -4.96 -2.05 14.97
CA ALA A 175 -6.39 -1.75 14.76
C ALA A 175 -7.03 -2.59 13.64
N TYR A 176 -6.23 -3.11 12.70
CA TYR A 176 -6.68 -3.98 11.60
C TYR A 176 -6.23 -5.43 11.74
N GLN A 177 -5.78 -5.84 12.93
CA GLN A 177 -5.34 -7.21 13.22
C GLN A 177 -4.21 -7.69 12.29
N LEU A 178 -3.48 -6.76 11.69
CA LEU A 178 -2.26 -7.04 10.96
C LEU A 178 -1.15 -7.30 12.00
N TYR A 179 -0.45 -8.43 11.86
CA TYR A 179 0.72 -8.71 12.69
C TYR A 179 1.98 -8.21 11.98
N TYR A 180 2.98 -7.80 12.76
CA TYR A 180 4.26 -7.30 12.23
C TYR A 180 5.48 -8.05 12.76
N ASP A 181 5.32 -8.89 13.77
CA ASP A 181 6.36 -9.79 14.27
C ASP A 181 6.29 -11.09 13.47
N VAL A 182 7.23 -11.27 12.54
CA VAL A 182 7.31 -12.44 11.65
C VAL A 182 8.65 -13.14 11.84
N PRO A 183 8.77 -14.46 11.60
CA PRO A 183 10.00 -15.24 11.90
C PRO A 183 11.23 -14.90 11.03
N TYR A 184 11.20 -13.77 10.33
CA TYR A 184 12.24 -13.29 9.42
C TYR A 184 12.82 -11.93 9.85
N THR A 185 12.40 -11.40 11.00
CA THR A 185 12.80 -10.08 11.51
C THR A 185 13.81 -10.16 12.66
N VAL A 186 14.84 -10.99 12.49
CA VAL A 186 15.86 -11.29 13.52
C VAL A 186 16.64 -10.04 13.94
#